data_AF-A0A7W8ACF8-F1
#
_entry.id   AF-A0A7W8ACF8-F1
#
_cell.length_a   1.000
_cell.length_b   1.000
_cell.length_c   1.000
_cell.angle_alpha   90.00
_cell.angle_beta   90.00
_cell.angle_gamma   90.00
#
_symmetry.space_group_name_H-M   'P 1'
#
loop_
_entity.id
_entity.type
_entity.pdbx_description
1 polymer ?
#
loop_
_entity_poly.entity_id
_entity_poly.type
_entity_poly.pdbx_seq_one_letter_code
_entity_poly.pdbx_strand_id
1 'polypeptide(L)'
;QIAWPTVLLICGIVTYVSLMERVGTIDFLGGKVATIGIPLLAGLLICLIGAAVSAFASTTGILGALIPLAVPFLLTGDIGAVALVIALSVSSSVVDSSPFSTSGALVVANSPETERDYVFRGLMRWGFSMIAIAPLLTWLIFLAPNWS
;
A
#
# COMPACT_ATOMS: atom_id res chain seq x y z
N GLN A 1 -17.29 1.93 -20.26
CA GLN A 1 -18.11 1.42 -19.15
C GLN A 1 -17.44 1.85 -17.85
N ILE A 2 -18.20 2.34 -16.88
CA ILE A 2 -17.64 2.74 -15.57
C ILE A 2 -17.48 1.47 -14.74
N ALA A 3 -16.27 1.21 -14.22
CA ALA A 3 -15.96 0.04 -13.40
C ALA A 3 -16.51 0.18 -11.97
N TRP A 4 -17.84 0.15 -11.84
CA TRP A 4 -18.56 0.24 -10.56
C TRP A 4 -18.03 -0.70 -9.46
N PRO A 5 -17.62 -1.96 -9.75
CA PRO A 5 -17.02 -2.83 -8.74
C PRO A 5 -15.72 -2.26 -8.15
N THR A 6 -14.88 -1.64 -8.98
CA THR A 6 -13.63 -0.99 -8.57
C THR A 6 -13.91 0.23 -7.70
N VAL A 7 -14.89 1.05 -8.07
CA VAL A 7 -15.28 2.24 -7.29
C VAL A 7 -15.82 1.84 -5.92
N LEU A 8 -16.68 0.82 -5.85
CA LEU A 8 -17.22 0.31 -4.59
C LEU A 8 -16.12 -0.31 -3.71
N LEU A 9 -15.17 -1.02 -4.31
CA LEU A 9 -14.02 -1.60 -3.60
C LEU A 9 -13.12 -0.50 -3.01
N ILE A 10 -12.74 0.51 -3.79
CA ILE A 10 -11.92 1.64 -3.32
C ILE A 10 -12.66 2.38 -2.21
N CYS A 11 -13.96 2.67 -2.39
CA CYS A 11 -14.77 3.36 -1.40
C CYS A 11 -14.89 2.53 -0.09
N GLY A 12 -15.06 1.22 -0.21
CA GLY A 12 -15.09 0.30 0.92
C GLY A 12 -13.75 0.23 1.67
N ILE A 13 -12.63 0.17 0.96
CA ILE A 13 -11.29 0.18 1.58
C ILE A 13 -11.03 1.51 2.28
N VAL A 14 -11.33 2.65 1.64
CA VAL A 14 -11.19 3.98 2.26
C VAL A 14 -12.06 4.08 3.50
N THR A 15 -13.31 3.64 3.42
CA THR A 15 -14.24 3.64 4.56
C THR A 15 -13.74 2.75 5.70
N TYR A 16 -13.20 1.57 5.39
CA TYR A 16 -12.62 0.66 6.37
C TYR A 16 -11.39 1.25 7.04
N VAL A 17 -10.49 1.87 6.28
CA VAL A 17 -9.30 2.56 6.81
C VAL A 17 -9.71 3.73 7.70
N SER A 18 -10.62 4.58 7.25
CA SER A 18 -11.18 5.68 8.06
C SER A 18 -11.90 5.18 9.30
N LEU A 19 -12.54 4.00 9.25
CA LEU A 19 -13.14 3.36 10.42
C LEU A 19 -12.08 2.88 11.40
N MET A 20 -11.01 2.21 10.94
CA MET A 20 -9.90 1.79 11.80
C MET A 20 -9.21 2.97 12.49
N GLU A 21 -9.10 4.09 11.77
CA GLU A 21 -8.62 5.37 12.29
C GLU A 21 -9.58 5.90 13.37
N ARG A 22 -10.88 5.96 13.08
CA ARG A 22 -11.91 6.48 13.99
C ARG A 22 -12.16 5.63 15.24
N VAL A 23 -12.00 4.31 15.15
CA VAL A 23 -12.14 3.36 16.28
C VAL A 23 -10.88 3.38 17.16
N GLY A 24 -9.86 4.15 16.78
CA GLY A 24 -8.66 4.33 17.57
C GLY A 24 -7.79 3.07 17.59
N THR A 25 -7.94 2.14 16.64
CA THR A 25 -6.98 1.04 16.47
C THR A 25 -5.62 1.60 16.05
N ILE A 26 -5.64 2.64 15.21
CA ILE A 26 -4.47 3.44 14.85
C ILE A 26 -3.95 4.22 16.06
N ASP A 27 -4.82 4.78 16.92
CA ASP A 27 -4.44 5.45 18.16
C ASP A 27 -4.02 4.50 19.29
N PHE A 28 -4.40 3.22 19.26
CA PHE A 28 -4.03 2.22 20.26
C PHE A 28 -2.67 1.60 19.95
N LEU A 29 -2.42 1.30 18.68
CA LEU A 29 -1.06 1.03 18.17
C LEU A 29 -0.20 2.29 18.30
N GLY A 30 -0.76 3.45 17.95
CA GLY A 30 -0.18 4.78 18.07
C GLY A 30 0.16 5.12 19.51
N GLY A 31 -0.70 4.85 20.49
CA GLY A 31 -0.49 5.15 21.91
C GLY A 31 0.58 4.28 22.58
N LYS A 32 0.79 3.05 22.09
CA LYS A 32 1.95 2.23 22.45
C LYS A 32 3.25 2.66 21.78
N VAL A 33 3.16 3.38 20.67
CA VAL A 33 4.31 3.93 19.94
C VAL A 33 4.55 5.41 20.30
N ALA A 34 3.57 6.13 20.85
CA ALA A 34 3.54 7.58 21.13
C ALA A 34 4.43 8.03 22.29
N THR A 35 5.09 7.10 22.99
CA THR A 35 6.34 7.43 23.68
C THR A 35 7.46 7.84 22.72
N ILE A 36 7.23 7.70 21.41
CA ILE A 36 8.08 8.03 20.28
C ILE A 36 7.19 8.84 19.31
N GLY A 37 7.30 10.16 19.27
CA GLY A 37 6.56 10.98 18.29
C GLY A 37 7.17 10.79 16.90
N ILE A 38 6.52 10.06 15.98
CA ILE A 38 7.18 9.68 14.71
C ILE A 38 6.36 9.84 13.43
N PRO A 39 6.63 10.88 12.63
CA PRO A 39 6.34 10.96 11.19
C PRO A 39 6.64 9.68 10.41
N LEU A 40 7.66 8.91 10.81
CA LEU A 40 7.95 7.59 10.25
C LEU A 40 6.77 6.63 10.23
N LEU A 41 5.94 6.62 11.28
CA LEU A 41 4.79 5.72 11.34
C LEU A 41 3.74 6.13 10.31
N ALA A 42 3.52 7.43 10.13
CA ALA A 42 2.65 7.94 9.08
C ALA A 42 3.18 7.54 7.69
N GLY A 43 4.50 7.65 7.45
CA GLY A 43 5.13 7.18 6.22
C GLY A 43 4.94 5.67 5.98
N LEU A 44 5.05 4.84 7.03
CA LEU A 44 4.78 3.40 6.95
C LEU A 44 3.32 3.12 6.58
N LEU A 45 2.37 3.81 7.24
CA LEU A 45 0.94 3.65 6.98
C LEU A 45 0.57 4.05 5.56
N ILE A 46 1.14 5.15 5.05
CA ILE A 46 0.95 5.59 3.66
C ILE A 46 1.47 4.52 2.69
N CYS A 47 2.63 3.91 2.95
CA CYS A 47 3.16 2.82 2.13
C CYS A 47 2.28 1.56 2.20
N LEU A 48 1.74 1.22 3.38
CA LEU A 48 0.83 0.09 3.58
C LEU A 48 -0.50 0.27 2.84
N ILE A 49 -1.09 1.46 2.92
CA ILE A 49 -2.31 1.82 2.18
C ILE A 49 -1.99 1.80 0.67
N GLY A 50 -0.86 2.36 0.27
CA GLY A 50 -0.42 2.35 -1.13
C GLY A 50 -0.29 0.93 -1.69
N ALA A 51 0.37 0.04 -0.96
CA ALA A 51 0.52 -1.36 -1.35
C ALA A 51 -0.82 -2.09 -1.41
N ALA A 52 -1.67 -1.94 -0.39
CA ALA A 52 -2.95 -2.63 -0.32
C ALA A 52 -3.90 -2.21 -1.45
N VAL A 53 -3.98 -0.91 -1.76
CA VAL A 53 -4.87 -0.40 -2.80
C VAL A 53 -4.27 -0.67 -4.20
N SER A 54 -2.93 -0.62 -4.38
CA SER A 54 -2.28 -0.94 -5.67
C SER A 54 -2.52 -2.38 -6.11
N ALA A 55 -2.77 -3.30 -5.17
CA ALA A 55 -3.20 -4.67 -5.51
C ALA A 55 -4.43 -4.74 -6.41
N PHE A 56 -5.26 -3.71 -6.40
CA PHE A 56 -6.56 -3.67 -7.06
C PHE A 56 -6.73 -2.46 -8.00
N ALA A 57 -5.78 -1.53 -8.00
CA ALA A 57 -5.88 -0.26 -8.70
C ALA A 57 -4.58 0.04 -9.46
N SER A 58 -4.60 1.08 -10.30
CA SER A 58 -3.38 1.52 -10.98
C SER A 58 -2.44 2.22 -10.00
N THR A 59 -1.16 1.80 -10.01
CA THR A 59 -0.04 2.40 -9.29
C THR A 59 0.00 3.93 -9.43
N THR A 60 -0.22 4.44 -10.64
CA THR A 60 -0.25 5.88 -10.93
C THR A 60 -1.38 6.61 -10.20
N GLY A 61 -2.57 5.99 -10.14
CA GLY A 61 -3.71 6.54 -9.42
C GLY A 61 -3.46 6.59 -7.91
N ILE A 62 -2.78 5.58 -7.37
CA ILE A 62 -2.41 5.51 -5.95
C ILE A 62 -1.37 6.55 -5.59
N LEU A 63 -0.32 6.72 -6.39
CA LEU A 63 0.67 7.77 -6.18
C LEU A 63 0.02 9.16 -6.22
N GLY A 64 -0.86 9.42 -7.20
CA GLY A 64 -1.59 10.68 -7.29
C GLY A 64 -2.48 10.99 -6.08
N ALA A 65 -3.06 9.97 -5.45
CA ALA A 65 -3.93 10.13 -4.28
C ALA A 65 -3.15 10.26 -2.95
N LEU A 66 -2.06 9.51 -2.80
CA LEU A 66 -1.33 9.42 -1.54
C LEU A 66 -0.20 10.46 -1.39
N ILE A 67 0.34 10.98 -2.49
CA ILE A 67 1.36 12.04 -2.43
C ILE A 67 0.83 13.31 -1.75
N PRO A 68 -0.36 13.86 -2.07
CA PRO A 68 -0.90 15.02 -1.36
C PRO A 68 -1.11 14.76 0.14
N LEU A 69 -1.49 13.54 0.51
CA LEU A 69 -1.68 13.13 1.90
C LEU A 69 -0.36 13.04 2.67
N ALA A 70 0.75 12.81 1.97
CA ALA A 70 2.10 12.84 2.53
C ALA A 70 2.63 14.27 2.77
N VAL A 71 2.16 15.28 2.03
CA VAL A 71 2.70 16.66 2.08
C VAL A 71 2.77 17.24 3.50
N PRO A 72 1.74 17.14 4.37
CA PRO A 72 1.81 17.67 5.73
C PRO A 72 2.95 17.10 6.55
N PHE A 73 3.30 15.82 6.34
CA PHE A 73 4.41 15.15 7.03
C PHE A 73 5.77 15.51 6.45
N LEU A 74 5.83 15.86 5.16
CA LEU A 74 7.06 16.34 4.53
C LEU A 74 7.41 17.76 4.98
N LEU A 75 6.40 18.58 5.29
CA LEU A 75 6.58 19.94 5.79
C LEU A 75 7.12 19.99 7.23
N THR A 76 7.01 18.91 8.01
CA THR A 76 7.64 18.85 9.33
C THR A 76 9.16 18.68 9.24
N GLY A 77 9.68 18.23 8.09
CA GLY A 77 11.12 18.07 7.83
C GLY A 77 11.71 16.75 8.31
N ASP A 78 10.96 15.97 9.09
CA ASP A 78 11.44 14.72 9.71
C ASP A 78 11.61 13.56 8.72
N ILE A 79 11.04 13.66 7.51
CA ILE A 79 11.12 12.65 6.45
C ILE A 79 11.45 13.31 5.12
N GLY A 80 12.49 12.82 4.44
CA GLY A 80 12.80 13.24 3.09
C GLY A 80 11.70 12.89 2.08
N ALA A 81 11.22 13.89 1.33
CA ALA A 81 10.21 13.70 0.28
C ALA A 81 10.60 12.61 -0.74
N VAL A 82 11.86 12.61 -1.15
CA VAL A 82 12.40 11.61 -2.09
C VAL A 82 12.34 10.21 -1.50
N ALA A 83 12.72 10.04 -0.22
CA ALA A 83 12.71 8.73 0.45
C ALA A 83 11.29 8.17 0.58
N LEU A 84 10.32 9.01 0.94
CA LEU A 84 8.91 8.60 1.04
C LEU A 84 8.33 8.23 -0.33
N VAL A 85 8.62 9.01 -1.38
CA VAL A 85 8.16 8.71 -2.75
C VAL A 85 8.77 7.41 -3.27
N ILE A 86 10.06 7.16 -3.02
CA ILE A 86 10.72 5.88 -3.38
C ILE A 86 10.04 4.72 -2.63
N ALA A 87 9.89 4.84 -1.32
CA ALA A 87 9.29 3.79 -0.51
C ALA A 87 7.85 3.46 -0.93
N LEU A 88 7.06 4.49 -1.21
CA LEU A 88 5.69 4.34 -1.69
C LEU A 88 5.65 3.70 -3.08
N SER A 89 6.51 4.13 -4.01
CA SER A 89 6.56 3.61 -5.37
C SER A 89 6.96 2.14 -5.42
N VAL A 90 7.94 1.75 -4.59
CA VAL A 90 8.35 0.33 -4.48
C VAL A 90 7.23 -0.48 -3.84
N SER A 91 6.63 0.03 -2.76
CA SER A 91 5.55 -0.66 -2.04
C SER A 91 4.32 -0.91 -2.92
N SER A 92 3.96 0.03 -3.79
CA SER A 92 2.84 -0.13 -4.72
C SER A 92 3.18 -1.04 -5.90
N SER A 93 4.37 -0.88 -6.51
CA SER A 93 4.76 -1.64 -7.70
C SER A 93 4.96 -3.14 -7.45
N VAL A 94 5.50 -3.51 -6.27
CA VAL A 94 5.76 -4.92 -5.93
C VAL A 94 4.46 -5.68 -5.69
N VAL A 95 3.32 -5.03 -5.52
CA VAL A 95 2.04 -5.72 -5.37
C VAL A 95 1.31 -5.89 -6.72
N ASP A 96 1.79 -5.25 -7.79
CA ASP A 96 1.16 -5.27 -9.12
C ASP A 96 1.21 -6.64 -9.84
N SER A 97 1.90 -7.66 -9.32
CA SER A 97 1.74 -9.05 -9.84
C SER A 97 0.61 -9.82 -9.15
N SER A 98 -0.28 -9.14 -8.40
CA SER A 98 -1.51 -9.76 -7.88
C SER A 98 -2.39 -10.29 -9.03
N PRO A 99 -3.22 -11.33 -8.81
CA PRO A 99 -4.11 -11.86 -9.84
C PRO A 99 -5.23 -10.88 -10.23
N PHE A 100 -5.38 -9.77 -9.50
CA PHE A 100 -6.39 -8.73 -9.73
C PHE A 100 -5.84 -7.54 -10.52
N SER A 101 -4.52 -7.44 -10.69
CA SER A 101 -3.93 -6.43 -11.56
C SER A 101 -4.14 -6.81 -13.03
N THR A 102 -4.04 -5.83 -13.93
CA THR A 102 -4.11 -6.09 -15.38
C THR A 102 -3.10 -7.14 -15.82
N SER A 103 -1.85 -7.04 -15.35
CA SER A 103 -0.77 -7.98 -15.71
C SER A 103 -1.01 -9.37 -15.14
N GLY A 104 -1.39 -9.49 -13.86
CA GLY A 104 -1.64 -10.79 -13.24
C GLY A 104 -2.90 -11.47 -13.76
N ALA A 105 -3.95 -10.71 -14.08
CA ALA A 105 -5.16 -11.23 -14.70
C ALA A 105 -4.86 -11.83 -16.09
N LEU A 106 -4.01 -11.18 -16.88
CA LEU A 106 -3.56 -11.72 -18.17
C LEU A 106 -2.75 -13.01 -18.00
N VAL A 107 -1.88 -13.09 -16.99
CA VAL A 107 -1.10 -14.31 -16.70
C VAL A 107 -2.03 -15.47 -16.33
N VAL A 108 -3.02 -15.26 -15.46
CA VAL A 108 -4.02 -16.29 -15.09
C VAL A 108 -4.86 -16.69 -16.31
N ALA A 109 -5.28 -15.73 -17.14
CA ALA A 109 -6.10 -16.00 -18.32
C ALA A 109 -5.35 -16.83 -19.39
N ASN A 110 -4.06 -16.58 -19.58
CA ASN A 110 -3.21 -17.30 -20.53
C ASN A 110 -2.63 -18.62 -19.98
N SER A 111 -2.83 -18.93 -18.71
CA SER A 111 -2.35 -20.17 -18.11
C SER A 111 -3.18 -21.38 -18.60
N PRO A 112 -2.56 -22.57 -18.78
CA PRO A 112 -3.28 -23.81 -19.08
C PRO A 112 -4.39 -24.07 -18.05
N GLU A 113 -5.52 -24.65 -18.47
CA GLU A 113 -6.66 -24.87 -17.56
C GLU A 113 -6.30 -25.71 -16.33
N THR A 114 -5.41 -26.69 -16.50
CA THR A 114 -4.90 -27.54 -15.41
C THR A 114 -4.07 -26.79 -14.37
N GLU A 115 -3.50 -25.64 -14.73
CA GLU A 115 -2.58 -24.86 -13.89
C GLU A 115 -3.18 -23.52 -13.42
N ARG A 116 -4.29 -23.07 -14.03
CA ARG A 116 -4.92 -21.78 -13.76
C ARG A 116 -5.20 -21.54 -12.27
N ASP A 117 -5.72 -22.54 -11.57
CA ASP A 117 -5.99 -22.46 -10.13
C ASP A 117 -4.72 -22.38 -9.29
N TYR A 118 -3.66 -23.08 -9.70
CA TYR A 118 -2.36 -23.03 -9.03
C TYR A 118 -1.74 -21.63 -9.20
N VAL A 119 -1.73 -21.10 -10.42
CA VAL A 119 -1.21 -19.77 -10.75
C VAL A 119 -2.00 -18.69 -10.00
N PHE A 120 -3.33 -18.74 -10.03
CA PHE A 120 -4.18 -17.80 -9.31
C PHE A 120 -3.87 -17.77 -7.80
N ARG A 121 -3.80 -18.94 -7.15
CA ARG A 121 -3.48 -19.04 -5.71
C ARG A 121 -2.06 -18.58 -5.41
N GLY A 122 -1.12 -18.84 -6.31
CA GLY A 122 0.28 -18.40 -6.20
C GLY A 122 0.39 -16.87 -6.23
N LEU A 123 -0.18 -16.23 -7.25
CA LEU A 123 -0.20 -14.77 -7.37
C LEU A 123 -0.97 -14.12 -6.22
N MET A 124 -2.05 -14.76 -5.74
CA MET A 124 -2.80 -14.27 -4.58
C MET A 124 -1.94 -14.27 -3.33
N ARG A 125 -1.29 -15.39 -2.99
CA ARG A 125 -0.40 -15.47 -1.82
C ARG A 125 0.75 -14.48 -1.92
N TRP A 126 1.35 -14.38 -3.10
CA TRP A 126 2.43 -13.44 -3.34
C TRP A 126 1.97 -11.99 -3.16
N GLY A 127 0.89 -11.57 -3.82
CA GLY A 127 0.36 -10.21 -3.75
C GLY A 127 -0.02 -9.82 -2.32
N PHE A 128 -0.78 -10.67 -1.61
CA PHE A 128 -1.15 -10.39 -0.22
C PHE A 128 0.05 -10.39 0.73
N SER A 129 1.06 -11.23 0.52
CA SER A 129 2.27 -11.20 1.35
C SER A 129 3.08 -9.91 1.14
N MET A 130 3.14 -9.41 -0.09
CA MET A 130 3.89 -8.20 -0.44
C MET A 130 3.23 -6.92 0.09
N ILE A 131 1.91 -6.92 0.37
CA ILE A 131 1.21 -5.80 1.03
C ILE A 131 1.83 -5.47 2.40
N ALA A 132 2.33 -6.47 3.13
CA ALA A 132 3.00 -6.24 4.40
C ALA A 132 4.53 -6.13 4.24
N ILE A 133 5.13 -7.01 3.45
CA ILE A 133 6.59 -7.13 3.35
C ILE A 133 7.21 -5.90 2.69
N ALA A 134 6.65 -5.42 1.56
CA ALA A 134 7.27 -4.32 0.81
C ALA A 134 7.24 -2.98 1.58
N PRO A 135 6.11 -2.58 2.22
CA PRO A 135 6.11 -1.39 3.08
C PRO A 135 7.07 -1.48 4.26
N LEU A 136 7.17 -2.65 4.92
CA LEU A 136 8.09 -2.82 6.05
C LEU A 136 9.55 -2.72 5.62
N LEU A 137 9.93 -3.35 4.51
CA LEU A 137 11.30 -3.32 3.99
C LEU A 137 11.67 -1.93 3.49
N THR A 138 10.80 -1.29 2.71
CA THR A 138 11.07 0.06 2.19
C THR A 138 11.11 1.09 3.30
N TRP A 139 10.28 0.93 4.32
CA TRP A 139 10.36 1.76 5.53
C TRP A 139 11.68 1.59 6.26
N LEU A 140 12.14 0.35 6.51
CA LEU A 140 13.41 0.07 7.18
C LEU A 140 14.62 0.60 6.40
N ILE A 141 14.58 0.56 5.07
CA ILE A 141 15.72 0.91 4.22
C ILE A 141 15.74 2.41 3.89
N PHE A 142 14.59 3.03 3.64
CA PHE A 142 14.53 4.40 3.12
C PHE A 142 13.99 5.41 4.13
N LEU A 143 13.03 5.06 4.96
CA LEU A 143 12.48 6.02 5.90
C LEU A 143 13.26 6.03 7.22
N ALA A 144 13.46 4.86 7.85
CA ALA A 144 14.10 4.77 9.17
C ALA A 144 15.53 5.36 9.23
N PRO A 145 16.39 5.20 8.20
CA PRO A 145 17.75 5.76 8.24
C PRO A 145 17.82 7.25 7.88
N ASN A 146 16.79 7.80 7.21
CA ASN A 146 16.73 9.19 6.77
C ASN A 146 15.94 10.09 7.74
N TRP A 147 15.71 9.61 8.97
CA TRP A 147 15.08 10.37 10.03
C TRP A 147 16.17 11.05 10.88
N SER A 148 16.16 12.38 10.93
CA SER A 148 17.11 13.21 11.70
C SER A 148 16.48 14.52 12.15
#